data_AF-A0A2E5I921-F1
#
_entry.id   AF-A0A2E5I921-F1
#
_cell.length_a   1.000
_cell.length_b   1.000
_cell.length_c   1.000
_cell.angle_alpha   90.00
_cell.angle_beta   90.00
_cell.angle_gamma   90.00
#
_symmetry.space_group_name_H-M   'P 1'
#
loop_
_entity.id
_entity.type
_entity.pdbx_description
1 polymer ?
#
loop_
_entity_poly.entity_id
_entity_poly.type
_entity_poly.pdbx_seq_one_letter_code
_entity_poly.pdbx_strand_id
1 'polypeptide(L)'
;NTEVLIPTLTFAAPVNAIIYNNAYPIFFDVDKYHTLDVEQVINFLENETYEKDKQVFNAKTDRKISCILPVHTWGNVCDIPSLKDYINKRDISISIVEDASESLGSTIRFEGEDIHSGTLGEFGVISFNGNKIITSGGGGMILTNNQDKAKEAKHLISQAKIDPIRYVHDKVGFNYGLTNIQAALGLGQFKNLDSFLNRKKEIHKYYIEEISHIDGLSILEAPENCTSNYWLNILKIERSFKRNREEMMAHLESKSIQTRPIWFANHLQEPYKEFQAYEISFAVNEIDTCLCIPSSTNLSNEDLSTVVTSLND
;
A
#
# COMPACT_ATOMS: atom_id res chain seq x y z
N ASN A 1 -12.08 19.32 -8.82
CA ASN A 1 -13.34 18.57 -9.03
C ASN A 1 -13.03 17.29 -9.81
N THR A 2 -12.18 16.44 -9.25
CA THR A 2 -11.74 15.18 -9.86
C THR A 2 -11.86 14.06 -8.84
N GLU A 3 -12.07 12.86 -9.33
CA GLU A 3 -12.17 11.64 -8.55
C GLU A 3 -10.90 10.79 -8.68
N VAL A 4 -10.56 10.08 -7.60
CA VAL A 4 -9.40 9.20 -7.50
C VAL A 4 -9.86 7.85 -6.97
N LEU A 5 -9.60 6.79 -7.73
CA LEU A 5 -9.97 5.41 -7.34
C LEU A 5 -8.90 4.87 -6.39
N ILE A 6 -9.29 4.32 -5.24
CA ILE A 6 -8.36 3.89 -4.18
C ILE A 6 -8.96 2.70 -3.39
N PRO A 7 -8.16 1.71 -2.93
CA PRO A 7 -8.69 0.65 -2.08
C PRO A 7 -9.11 1.21 -0.72
N THR A 8 -10.18 0.66 -0.14
CA THR A 8 -10.61 1.05 1.20
C THR A 8 -9.66 0.54 2.29
N LEU A 9 -9.01 -0.61 2.06
CA LEU A 9 -8.12 -1.24 3.01
C LEU A 9 -6.70 -0.73 2.77
N THR A 10 -6.41 0.42 3.35
CA THR A 10 -5.09 1.07 3.30
C THR A 10 -4.93 2.00 4.50
N PHE A 11 -3.71 2.46 4.76
CA PHE A 11 -3.50 3.47 5.78
C PHE A 11 -4.19 4.78 5.35
N ALA A 12 -4.57 5.63 6.31
CA ALA A 12 -5.31 6.86 5.99
C ALA A 12 -4.51 7.89 5.17
N ALA A 13 -3.17 7.79 5.14
CA ALA A 13 -2.30 8.78 4.49
C ALA A 13 -2.56 8.98 2.98
N PRO A 14 -2.62 7.94 2.13
CA PRO A 14 -2.96 8.12 0.71
C PRO A 14 -4.36 8.75 0.50
N VAL A 15 -5.35 8.41 1.34
CA VAL A 15 -6.68 9.04 1.30
C VAL A 15 -6.61 10.53 1.64
N ASN A 16 -5.87 10.88 2.71
CA ASN A 16 -5.67 12.27 3.10
C ASN A 16 -4.96 13.07 2.00
N ALA A 17 -4.02 12.48 1.27
CA ALA A 17 -3.35 13.14 0.15
C ALA A 17 -4.33 13.52 -0.98
N ILE A 18 -5.35 12.70 -1.24
CA ILE A 18 -6.44 13.01 -2.18
C ILE A 18 -7.22 14.25 -1.68
N ILE A 19 -7.61 14.24 -0.40
CA ILE A 19 -8.42 15.30 0.21
C ILE A 19 -7.65 16.63 0.27
N TYR A 20 -6.36 16.61 0.61
CA TYR A 20 -5.51 17.81 0.63
C TYR A 20 -5.45 18.52 -0.73
N ASN A 21 -5.72 17.80 -1.82
CA ASN A 21 -5.77 18.33 -3.19
C ASN A 21 -7.19 18.68 -3.66
N ASN A 22 -8.18 18.72 -2.76
CA ASN A 22 -9.60 18.97 -3.09
C ASN A 22 -10.14 18.00 -4.15
N ALA A 23 -9.65 16.76 -4.14
CA ALA A 23 -10.14 15.65 -4.94
C ALA A 23 -11.02 14.72 -4.07
N TYR A 24 -11.77 13.86 -4.74
CA TYR A 24 -12.78 13.01 -4.13
C TYR A 24 -12.36 11.54 -4.26
N PRO A 25 -12.09 10.81 -3.17
CA PRO A 25 -11.83 9.38 -3.27
C PRO A 25 -13.09 8.63 -3.68
N ILE A 26 -12.93 7.58 -4.48
CA ILE A 26 -13.90 6.51 -4.65
C ILE A 26 -13.24 5.25 -4.10
N PHE A 27 -13.86 4.66 -3.08
CA PHE A 27 -13.34 3.48 -2.42
C PHE A 27 -13.76 2.20 -3.13
N PHE A 28 -12.78 1.33 -3.32
CA PHE A 28 -12.93 -0.02 -3.86
C PHE A 28 -12.57 -1.05 -2.80
N ASP A 29 -13.03 -2.27 -3.02
CA ASP A 29 -12.62 -3.42 -2.23
C ASP A 29 -11.16 -3.82 -2.52
N VAL A 30 -10.70 -4.86 -1.83
CA VAL A 30 -9.42 -5.50 -2.09
C VAL A 30 -9.60 -6.92 -2.57
N ASP A 31 -8.61 -7.42 -3.30
CA ASP A 31 -8.53 -8.81 -3.71
C ASP A 31 -8.09 -9.73 -2.56
N LYS A 32 -7.99 -11.03 -2.87
CA LYS A 32 -7.54 -12.06 -1.91
C LYS A 32 -6.13 -11.84 -1.35
N TYR A 33 -5.32 -10.98 -1.99
CA TYR A 33 -3.96 -10.61 -1.57
C TYR A 33 -3.91 -9.29 -0.80
N HIS A 34 -5.08 -8.70 -0.51
CA HIS A 34 -5.31 -7.43 0.18
C HIS A 34 -4.82 -6.20 -0.60
N THR A 35 -4.60 -6.31 -1.91
CA THR A 35 -4.31 -5.16 -2.78
C THR A 35 -5.58 -4.70 -3.50
N LEU A 36 -5.56 -3.56 -4.19
CA LEU A 36 -6.75 -3.05 -4.92
C LEU A 36 -7.32 -4.12 -5.85
N ASP A 37 -8.64 -4.40 -5.75
CA ASP A 37 -9.32 -5.30 -6.68
C ASP A 37 -9.39 -4.66 -8.07
N VAL A 38 -8.48 -5.10 -8.94
CA VAL A 38 -8.34 -4.57 -10.31
C VAL A 38 -9.53 -4.94 -11.18
N GLU A 39 -10.12 -6.12 -11.00
CA GLU A 39 -11.29 -6.55 -11.77
C GLU A 39 -12.50 -5.68 -11.40
N GLN A 40 -12.69 -5.41 -10.11
CA GLN A 40 -13.75 -4.52 -9.64
C GLN A 40 -13.58 -3.09 -10.19
N VAL A 41 -12.34 -2.56 -10.22
CA VAL A 41 -12.06 -1.24 -10.80
C VAL A 41 -12.38 -1.21 -12.29
N ILE A 42 -11.98 -2.24 -13.05
CA ILE A 42 -12.30 -2.33 -14.48
C ILE A 42 -13.82 -2.39 -14.68
N ASN A 43 -14.53 -3.23 -13.92
CA ASN A 43 -15.98 -3.33 -13.98
C ASN A 43 -16.68 -1.99 -13.71
N PHE A 44 -16.20 -1.22 -12.74
CA PHE A 44 -16.70 0.13 -12.48
C PHE A 44 -16.45 1.07 -13.65
N LEU A 45 -15.24 1.07 -14.21
CA LEU A 45 -14.91 1.90 -15.37
C LEU A 45 -15.77 1.54 -16.59
N GLU A 46 -16.13 0.28 -16.79
CA GLU A 46 -16.97 -0.14 -17.91
C GLU A 46 -18.45 0.20 -17.74
N ASN A 47 -18.99 0.10 -16.53
CA ASN A 47 -20.44 0.13 -16.31
C ASN A 47 -20.97 1.39 -15.61
N GLU A 48 -20.13 2.07 -14.84
CA GLU A 48 -20.52 3.21 -13.99
C GLU A 48 -19.91 4.54 -14.46
N THR A 49 -19.28 4.53 -15.65
CA THR A 49 -18.63 5.72 -16.21
C THR A 49 -19.00 5.93 -17.67
N TYR A 50 -18.73 7.13 -18.17
CA TYR A 50 -18.81 7.45 -19.58
C TYR A 50 -17.54 8.18 -20.03
N GLU A 51 -17.23 8.08 -21.32
CA GLU A 51 -16.02 8.64 -21.91
C GLU A 51 -16.32 9.87 -22.75
N LYS A 52 -15.46 10.89 -22.66
CA LYS A 52 -15.47 12.07 -23.53
C LYS A 52 -14.04 12.57 -23.74
N ASP A 53 -13.63 12.72 -25.00
CA ASP A 53 -12.30 13.21 -25.37
C ASP A 53 -11.15 12.43 -24.68
N LYS A 54 -11.27 11.09 -24.64
CA LYS A 54 -10.38 10.15 -23.92
C LYS A 54 -10.37 10.31 -22.40
N GLN A 55 -11.19 11.17 -21.83
CA GLN A 55 -11.32 11.32 -20.38
C GLN A 55 -12.51 10.51 -19.90
N VAL A 56 -12.41 10.01 -18.66
CA VAL A 56 -13.44 9.18 -18.05
C VAL A 56 -14.15 9.99 -16.96
N PHE A 57 -15.48 9.90 -16.94
CA PHE A 57 -16.34 10.62 -16.03
C PHE A 57 -17.27 9.64 -15.31
N ASN A 58 -17.36 9.75 -14.00
CA ASN A 58 -18.30 8.99 -13.21
C ASN A 58 -19.75 9.39 -13.57
N ALA A 59 -20.56 8.44 -14.00
CA ALA A 59 -21.92 8.70 -14.48
C ALA A 59 -22.86 9.24 -13.38
N LYS A 60 -22.56 8.92 -12.11
CA LYS A 60 -23.35 9.37 -10.96
C LYS A 60 -23.06 10.80 -10.55
N THR A 61 -21.80 11.23 -10.64
CA THR A 61 -21.34 12.52 -10.07
C THR A 61 -20.95 13.55 -11.12
N ASP A 62 -20.82 13.12 -12.38
CA ASP A 62 -20.33 13.93 -13.51
C ASP A 62 -18.90 14.46 -13.31
N ARG A 63 -18.13 13.87 -12.38
CA ARG A 63 -16.74 14.26 -12.13
C ARG A 63 -15.78 13.43 -12.96
N LYS A 64 -14.71 14.07 -13.43
CA LYS A 64 -13.61 13.40 -14.11
C LYS A 64 -12.86 12.47 -13.14
N ILE A 65 -12.67 11.22 -13.53
CA ILE A 65 -11.74 10.30 -12.88
C ILE A 65 -10.36 10.55 -13.47
N SER A 66 -9.46 11.11 -12.66
CA SER A 66 -8.13 11.52 -13.13
C SER A 66 -7.03 10.53 -12.76
N CYS A 67 -7.25 9.72 -11.73
CA CYS A 67 -6.20 8.87 -11.18
C CYS A 67 -6.76 7.58 -10.57
N ILE A 68 -5.98 6.51 -10.70
CA ILE A 68 -6.08 5.30 -9.88
C ILE A 68 -4.87 5.31 -8.95
N LEU A 69 -5.09 5.20 -7.65
CA LEU A 69 -4.08 5.19 -6.61
C LEU A 69 -4.06 3.79 -5.96
N PRO A 70 -3.45 2.79 -6.62
CA PRO A 70 -3.26 1.47 -6.04
C PRO A 70 -2.27 1.53 -4.89
N VAL A 71 -2.50 0.69 -3.87
CA VAL A 71 -1.64 0.57 -2.70
C VAL A 71 -1.06 -0.83 -2.67
N HIS A 72 0.26 -0.93 -2.55
CA HIS A 72 0.99 -2.20 -2.45
C HIS A 72 1.09 -2.63 -0.99
N THR A 73 -0.01 -3.15 -0.46
CA THR A 73 -0.21 -3.45 0.96
C THR A 73 0.62 -4.64 1.42
N TRP A 74 1.14 -4.56 2.65
CA TRP A 74 1.88 -5.65 3.32
C TRP A 74 3.16 -6.13 2.61
N GLY A 75 3.57 -5.44 1.53
CA GLY A 75 4.64 -5.86 0.64
C GLY A 75 4.17 -6.50 -0.66
N ASN A 76 2.89 -6.86 -0.76
CA ASN A 76 2.30 -7.41 -1.98
C ASN A 76 2.14 -6.32 -3.05
N VAL A 77 2.27 -6.71 -4.31
CA VAL A 77 2.19 -5.77 -5.45
C VAL A 77 0.84 -5.93 -6.14
N CYS A 78 0.15 -4.81 -6.33
CA CYS A 78 -1.13 -4.73 -7.06
C CYS A 78 -0.89 -5.05 -8.54
N ASP A 79 -1.89 -5.62 -9.22
CA ASP A 79 -1.82 -5.93 -10.66
C ASP A 79 -1.94 -4.68 -11.55
N ILE A 80 -0.92 -3.83 -11.48
CA ILE A 80 -0.76 -2.66 -12.35
C ILE A 80 -0.70 -3.03 -13.85
N PRO A 81 -0.04 -4.14 -14.27
CA PRO A 81 -0.08 -4.60 -15.65
C PRO A 81 -1.50 -4.66 -16.25
N SER A 82 -2.45 -5.28 -15.56
CA SER A 82 -3.83 -5.40 -16.05
C SER A 82 -4.54 -4.04 -16.14
N LEU A 83 -4.32 -3.14 -15.19
CA LEU A 83 -4.84 -1.76 -15.29
C LEU A 83 -4.26 -1.01 -16.50
N LYS A 84 -2.95 -1.11 -16.74
CA LYS A 84 -2.30 -0.46 -17.89
C LYS A 84 -2.79 -1.03 -19.21
N ASP A 85 -2.93 -2.35 -19.29
CA ASP A 85 -3.46 -3.02 -20.47
C ASP A 85 -4.89 -2.55 -20.79
N TYR A 86 -5.77 -2.49 -19.77
CA TYR A 86 -7.13 -1.97 -19.92
C TYR A 86 -7.14 -0.51 -20.39
N ILE A 87 -6.42 0.39 -19.71
CA ILE A 87 -6.34 1.83 -20.05
C ILE A 87 -5.84 2.02 -21.48
N ASN A 88 -4.79 1.30 -21.89
CA ASN A 88 -4.22 1.39 -23.22
C ASN A 88 -5.17 0.85 -24.30
N LYS A 89 -5.82 -0.29 -24.05
CA LYS A 89 -6.80 -0.88 -24.99
C LYS A 89 -8.01 0.02 -25.23
N ARG A 90 -8.45 0.75 -24.21
CA ARG A 90 -9.56 1.70 -24.29
C ARG A 90 -9.15 3.06 -24.83
N ASP A 91 -7.85 3.36 -24.97
CA ASP A 91 -7.32 4.66 -25.36
C ASP A 91 -7.86 5.81 -24.47
N ILE A 92 -7.96 5.55 -23.17
CA ILE A 92 -8.41 6.52 -22.15
C ILE A 92 -7.22 7.10 -21.36
N SER A 93 -7.44 8.27 -20.76
CA SER A 93 -6.44 9.04 -20.03
C SER A 93 -6.76 9.07 -18.54
N ILE A 94 -6.18 8.10 -17.82
CA ILE A 94 -6.19 8.02 -16.35
C ILE A 94 -4.77 7.75 -15.87
N SER A 95 -4.26 8.55 -14.93
CA SER A 95 -2.92 8.38 -14.36
C SER A 95 -2.91 7.29 -13.28
N ILE A 96 -1.83 6.52 -13.19
CA ILE A 96 -1.61 5.59 -12.08
C ILE A 96 -0.56 6.19 -11.14
N VAL A 97 -0.90 6.33 -9.85
CA VAL A 97 0.04 6.76 -8.80
C VAL A 97 0.16 5.63 -7.78
N GLU A 98 1.28 4.92 -7.80
CA GLU A 98 1.52 3.78 -6.93
C GLU A 98 1.90 4.22 -5.51
N ASP A 99 1.13 3.82 -4.51
CA ASP A 99 1.60 3.85 -3.12
C ASP A 99 2.39 2.55 -2.82
N ALA A 100 3.71 2.66 -2.96
CA ALA A 100 4.70 1.64 -2.67
C ALA A 100 5.30 1.80 -1.26
N SER A 101 4.62 2.51 -0.35
CA SER A 101 5.11 2.80 1.00
C SER A 101 5.43 1.56 1.84
N GLU A 102 4.88 0.41 1.46
CA GLU A 102 5.03 -0.87 2.16
C GLU A 102 5.84 -1.88 1.35
N SER A 103 6.15 -1.60 0.09
CA SER A 103 6.62 -2.60 -0.87
C SER A 103 8.03 -2.37 -1.40
N LEU A 104 8.86 -1.51 -0.78
CA LEU A 104 10.26 -1.35 -1.19
C LEU A 104 10.98 -2.71 -1.30
N GLY A 105 11.56 -2.99 -2.47
CA GLY A 105 12.22 -4.25 -2.79
C GLY A 105 11.31 -5.33 -3.37
N SER A 106 10.00 -5.10 -3.41
CA SER A 106 9.03 -6.00 -4.04
C SER A 106 9.03 -5.81 -5.56
N THR A 107 8.72 -6.88 -6.29
CA THR A 107 8.67 -6.88 -7.75
C THR A 107 7.42 -7.59 -8.26
N ILE A 108 7.02 -7.28 -9.49
CA ILE A 108 6.00 -7.99 -10.25
C ILE A 108 6.55 -8.33 -11.65
N ARG A 109 6.22 -9.52 -12.15
CA ARG A 109 6.59 -9.96 -13.50
C ARG A 109 5.71 -9.22 -14.52
N PHE A 110 6.32 -8.44 -15.39
CA PHE A 110 5.66 -7.71 -16.45
C PHE A 110 6.49 -7.78 -17.73
N GLU A 111 5.88 -8.14 -18.86
CA GLU A 111 6.54 -8.29 -20.17
C GLU A 111 7.80 -9.20 -20.14
N GLY A 112 7.82 -10.19 -19.24
CA GLY A 112 8.93 -11.12 -19.10
C GLY A 112 10.04 -10.66 -18.14
N GLU A 113 9.94 -9.47 -17.56
CA GLU A 113 10.94 -8.90 -16.62
C GLU A 113 10.36 -8.68 -15.22
N ASP A 114 11.21 -8.73 -14.19
CA ASP A 114 10.80 -8.37 -12.83
C ASP A 114 10.92 -6.86 -12.65
N ILE A 115 9.78 -6.18 -12.50
CA ILE A 115 9.72 -4.72 -12.35
C ILE A 115 9.46 -4.37 -10.89
N HIS A 116 10.20 -3.40 -10.34
CA HIS A 116 10.00 -2.95 -8.98
C HIS A 116 8.67 -2.21 -8.82
N SER A 117 7.94 -2.51 -7.73
CA SER A 117 6.75 -1.77 -7.33
C SER A 117 7.05 -0.27 -7.18
N GLY A 118 6.14 0.60 -7.62
CA GLY A 118 6.36 2.05 -7.61
C GLY A 118 7.09 2.60 -8.85
N THR A 119 7.29 1.78 -9.88
CA THR A 119 7.95 2.20 -11.14
C THR A 119 7.11 1.92 -12.39
N LEU A 120 5.90 1.37 -12.24
CA LEU A 120 5.00 1.00 -13.35
C LEU A 120 4.04 2.13 -13.72
N GLY A 121 3.65 2.94 -12.74
CA GLY A 121 2.79 4.10 -12.86
C GLY A 121 3.55 5.37 -13.25
N GLU A 122 2.82 6.48 -13.22
CA GLU A 122 3.35 7.81 -13.51
C GLU A 122 4.23 8.34 -12.37
N PHE A 123 3.82 8.02 -11.15
CA PHE A 123 4.58 8.23 -9.92
C PHE A 123 4.49 6.99 -9.05
N GLY A 124 5.54 6.74 -8.27
CA GLY A 124 5.52 5.84 -7.13
C GLY A 124 5.93 6.58 -5.86
N VAL A 125 5.46 6.12 -4.71
CA VAL A 125 5.81 6.69 -3.41
C VAL A 125 6.38 5.62 -2.49
N ILE A 126 7.52 5.90 -1.86
CA ILE A 126 8.15 5.03 -0.86
C ILE A 126 8.13 5.72 0.50
N SER A 127 7.96 4.97 1.57
CA SER A 127 8.05 5.45 2.94
C SER A 127 9.31 4.94 3.63
N PHE A 128 9.91 5.80 4.44
CA PHE A 128 11.04 5.49 5.32
C PHE A 128 10.69 5.76 6.79
N ASN A 129 9.40 5.61 7.15
CA ASN A 129 8.96 5.66 8.54
C ASN A 129 9.66 4.58 9.40
N GLY A 130 9.65 4.74 10.72
CA GLY A 130 10.36 3.87 11.67
C GLY A 130 10.08 2.37 11.55
N ASN A 131 8.90 1.99 11.06
CA ASN A 131 8.47 0.59 10.96
C ASN A 131 8.66 -0.02 9.56
N LYS A 132 9.17 0.70 8.56
CA LYS A 132 9.34 0.21 7.18
C LYS A 132 10.57 -0.70 7.04
N ILE A 133 10.70 -1.40 5.90
CA ILE A 133 11.82 -2.33 5.63
C ILE A 133 13.18 -1.68 5.91
N ILE A 134 13.34 -0.43 5.49
CA ILE A 134 14.41 0.46 5.92
C ILE A 134 13.80 1.78 6.39
N THR A 135 14.53 2.51 7.23
CA THR A 135 14.03 3.75 7.83
C THR A 135 15.04 4.89 7.73
N SER A 136 14.54 6.12 7.71
CA SER A 136 15.30 7.35 7.95
C SER A 136 14.87 8.00 9.27
N GLY A 137 14.29 7.23 10.20
CA GLY A 137 13.52 7.72 11.35
C GLY A 137 12.13 8.18 10.93
N GLY A 138 12.08 9.04 9.92
CA GLY A 138 10.90 9.41 9.16
C GLY A 138 11.32 9.99 7.81
N GLY A 139 10.52 9.79 6.77
CA GLY A 139 10.83 10.25 5.42
C GLY A 139 10.04 9.52 4.34
N GLY A 140 10.21 9.95 3.10
CA GLY A 140 9.65 9.29 1.94
C GLY A 140 10.37 9.68 0.65
N MET A 141 10.01 9.04 -0.45
CA MET A 141 10.55 9.29 -1.79
C MET A 141 9.41 9.35 -2.80
N ILE A 142 9.48 10.29 -3.73
CA ILE A 142 8.68 10.29 -4.95
C ILE A 142 9.55 9.72 -6.08
N LEU A 143 9.06 8.69 -6.74
CA LEU A 143 9.68 8.04 -7.89
C LEU A 143 8.93 8.43 -9.16
N THR A 144 9.65 8.72 -10.24
CA THR A 144 9.06 8.89 -11.58
C THR A 144 10.15 8.75 -12.64
N ASN A 145 9.80 8.20 -13.79
CA ASN A 145 10.68 8.14 -14.97
C ASN A 145 10.63 9.42 -15.81
N ASN A 146 9.74 10.37 -15.47
CA ASN A 146 9.61 11.63 -16.19
C ASN A 146 10.42 12.75 -15.50
N GLN A 147 11.46 13.23 -16.16
CA GLN A 147 12.35 14.24 -15.60
C GLN A 147 11.67 15.58 -15.31
N ASP A 148 10.67 15.98 -16.11
CA ASP A 148 9.98 17.25 -15.90
C ASP A 148 9.04 17.17 -14.70
N LYS A 149 8.37 16.03 -14.51
CA LYS A 149 7.60 15.73 -13.28
C LYS A 149 8.50 15.69 -12.04
N ALA A 150 9.70 15.10 -12.15
CA ALA A 150 10.67 15.09 -11.05
C ALA A 150 11.14 16.52 -10.68
N LYS A 151 11.41 17.37 -11.68
CA LYS A 151 11.74 18.80 -11.47
C LYS A 151 10.58 19.54 -10.81
N GLU A 152 9.35 19.33 -11.28
CA GLU A 152 8.16 19.95 -10.70
C GLU A 152 7.93 19.52 -9.25
N ALA A 153 8.00 18.22 -8.95
CA ALA A 153 7.91 17.73 -7.57
C ALA A 153 9.00 18.36 -6.69
N LYS A 154 10.27 18.37 -7.14
CA LYS A 154 11.38 18.99 -6.41
C LYS A 154 11.15 20.49 -6.17
N HIS A 155 10.63 21.19 -7.17
CA HIS A 155 10.28 22.60 -7.07
C HIS A 155 9.22 22.83 -5.99
N LEU A 156 8.12 22.08 -6.05
CA LEU A 156 7.03 22.17 -5.07
C LEU A 156 7.49 21.85 -3.65
N ILE A 157 8.26 20.79 -3.41
CA ILE A 157 8.70 20.43 -2.04
C ILE A 157 9.70 21.41 -1.41
N SER A 158 10.26 22.32 -2.20
CA SER A 158 11.32 23.25 -1.80
C SER A 158 10.88 24.72 -1.84
N GLN A 159 9.61 24.97 -1.50
CA GLN A 159 8.97 26.28 -1.48
C GLN A 159 8.80 26.94 -2.86
N ALA A 160 8.85 26.19 -3.97
CA ALA A 160 8.56 26.69 -5.32
C ALA A 160 9.30 27.99 -5.71
N LYS A 161 10.61 28.04 -5.44
CA LYS A 161 11.46 29.20 -5.72
C LYS A 161 12.01 29.19 -7.15
N ILE A 162 11.82 30.28 -7.89
CA ILE A 162 12.39 30.50 -9.23
C ILE A 162 13.62 31.42 -9.23
N ASP A 163 13.75 32.31 -8.24
CA ASP A 163 14.97 33.06 -7.94
C ASP A 163 15.40 32.76 -6.50
N PRO A 164 16.37 31.86 -6.28
CA PRO A 164 16.83 31.50 -4.94
C PRO A 164 17.51 32.63 -4.17
N ILE A 165 18.08 33.64 -4.84
CA ILE A 165 18.80 34.75 -4.19
C ILE A 165 17.78 35.77 -3.66
N ARG A 166 16.76 36.07 -4.46
CA ARG A 166 15.72 37.05 -4.12
C ARG A 166 14.47 36.44 -3.52
N TYR A 167 14.40 35.11 -3.43
CA TYR A 167 13.25 34.36 -2.95
C TYR A 167 11.97 34.71 -3.72
N VAL A 168 12.05 34.69 -5.05
CA VAL A 168 10.86 34.86 -5.92
C VAL A 168 10.22 33.50 -6.16
N HIS A 169 8.89 33.46 -6.09
CA HIS A 169 8.07 32.25 -6.18
C HIS A 169 7.04 32.37 -7.31
N ASP A 170 6.83 31.30 -8.08
CA ASP A 170 5.84 31.21 -9.16
C ASP A 170 4.59 30.39 -8.79
N LYS A 171 4.69 29.57 -7.74
CA LYS A 171 3.62 28.73 -7.20
C LYS A 171 3.64 28.75 -5.67
N VAL A 172 2.56 28.27 -5.05
CA VAL A 172 2.55 27.91 -3.63
C VAL A 172 3.17 26.52 -3.48
N GLY A 173 4.29 26.44 -2.77
CA GLY A 173 5.00 25.19 -2.50
C GLY A 173 4.86 24.69 -1.06
N PHE A 174 5.70 23.73 -0.71
CA PHE A 174 5.76 23.06 0.59
C PHE A 174 7.18 23.07 1.15
N ASN A 175 7.33 22.69 2.42
CA ASN A 175 8.62 22.36 3.02
C ASN A 175 8.65 20.86 3.32
N TYR A 176 8.84 20.05 2.28
CA TYR A 176 8.86 18.59 2.39
C TYR A 176 10.25 18.00 2.07
N GLY A 177 11.29 18.84 2.06
CA GLY A 177 12.66 18.37 1.87
C GLY A 177 13.12 17.47 3.03
N LEU A 178 13.65 16.29 2.70
CA LEU A 178 14.28 15.40 3.68
C LEU A 178 15.55 16.06 4.22
N THR A 179 15.77 16.02 5.53
CA THR A 179 17.00 16.57 6.13
C THR A 179 18.22 15.71 5.78
N ASN A 180 19.41 16.30 5.76
CA ASN A 180 20.65 15.56 5.50
C ASN A 180 20.92 14.47 6.55
N ILE A 181 20.48 14.65 7.79
CA ILE A 181 20.63 13.64 8.86
C ILE A 181 19.76 12.42 8.55
N GLN A 182 18.49 12.63 8.20
CA GLN A 182 17.58 11.56 7.80
C GLN A 182 18.07 10.86 6.52
N ALA A 183 18.55 11.63 5.55
CA ALA A 183 19.14 11.08 4.32
C ALA A 183 20.37 10.21 4.61
N ALA A 184 21.26 10.63 5.50
CA ALA A 184 22.43 9.84 5.90
C ALA A 184 22.04 8.53 6.61
N LEU A 185 21.04 8.57 7.49
CA LEU A 185 20.50 7.37 8.14
C LEU A 185 19.91 6.40 7.11
N GLY A 186 19.04 6.90 6.21
CA GLY A 186 18.44 6.09 5.14
C GLY A 186 19.50 5.47 4.23
N LEU A 187 20.49 6.25 3.80
CA LEU A 187 21.61 5.75 2.99
C LEU A 187 22.43 4.67 3.72
N GLY A 188 22.59 4.79 5.04
CA GLY A 188 23.20 3.76 5.86
C GLY A 188 22.40 2.45 5.89
N GLN A 189 21.06 2.55 5.93
CA GLN A 189 20.16 1.39 5.92
C GLN A 189 20.12 0.66 4.58
N PHE A 190 20.23 1.38 3.45
CA PHE A 190 20.23 0.77 2.10
C PHE A 190 21.30 -0.31 1.93
N LYS A 191 22.44 -0.21 2.63
CA LYS A 191 23.50 -1.23 2.62
C LYS A 191 23.04 -2.60 3.15
N ASN A 192 21.97 -2.64 3.94
CA ASN A 192 21.41 -3.85 4.53
C ASN A 192 20.09 -4.27 3.89
N LEU A 193 19.63 -3.58 2.84
CA LEU A 193 18.31 -3.82 2.23
C LEU A 193 18.14 -5.29 1.83
N ASP A 194 19.10 -5.85 1.09
CA ASP A 194 19.03 -7.25 0.65
C ASP A 194 18.98 -8.24 1.83
N SER A 195 19.75 -7.98 2.89
CA SER A 195 19.73 -8.80 4.10
C SER A 195 18.38 -8.74 4.81
N PHE A 196 17.77 -7.54 4.89
CA PHE A 196 16.43 -7.39 5.46
C PHE A 196 15.36 -8.08 4.62
N LEU A 197 15.40 -7.94 3.30
CA LEU A 197 14.47 -8.62 2.39
C LEU A 197 14.58 -10.14 2.52
N ASN A 198 15.81 -10.67 2.57
CA ASN A 198 16.02 -12.11 2.77
C ASN A 198 15.50 -12.57 4.14
N ARG A 199 15.77 -11.82 5.21
CA ARG A 199 15.26 -12.16 6.54
C ARG A 199 13.73 -12.13 6.61
N LYS A 200 13.08 -11.18 5.94
CA LYS A 200 11.61 -11.14 5.84
C LYS A 200 11.05 -12.38 5.13
N LYS A 201 11.68 -12.81 4.02
CA LYS A 201 11.32 -14.04 3.30
C LYS A 201 11.47 -15.28 4.18
N GLU A 202 12.55 -15.37 4.96
CA GLU A 202 12.76 -16.46 5.93
C GLU A 202 11.66 -16.49 7.00
N ILE A 203 11.33 -15.35 7.60
CA ILE A 203 10.28 -15.23 8.61
C ILE A 203 8.92 -15.65 8.03
N HIS A 204 8.58 -15.14 6.84
CA HIS A 204 7.33 -15.49 6.16
C HIS A 204 7.22 -16.98 5.88
N LYS A 205 8.29 -17.57 5.33
CA LYS A 205 8.37 -19.01 5.06
C LYS A 205 8.19 -19.83 6.33
N TYR A 206 8.88 -19.46 7.41
CA TYR A 206 8.74 -20.13 8.71
C TYR A 206 7.30 -20.08 9.22
N TYR A 207 6.64 -18.91 9.15
CA TYR A 207 5.25 -18.80 9.56
C TYR A 207 4.30 -19.65 8.70
N ILE A 208 4.47 -19.67 7.38
CA ILE A 208 3.67 -20.55 6.51
C ILE A 208 3.86 -22.01 6.91
N GLU A 209 5.10 -22.48 7.04
CA GLU A 209 5.41 -23.88 7.34
C GLU A 209 4.78 -24.29 8.67
N GLU A 210 5.02 -23.54 9.74
CA GLU A 210 4.59 -23.94 11.09
C GLU A 210 3.10 -23.70 11.35
N ILE A 211 2.52 -22.60 10.84
CA ILE A 211 1.10 -22.29 11.09
C ILE A 211 0.19 -23.17 10.22
N SER A 212 0.68 -23.72 9.10
CA SER A 212 -0.08 -24.68 8.28
C SER A 212 -0.48 -25.96 9.04
N HIS A 213 0.16 -26.22 10.18
CA HIS A 213 -0.16 -27.35 11.07
C HIS A 213 -1.25 -27.03 12.11
N ILE A 214 -1.76 -25.79 12.17
CA ILE A 214 -2.79 -25.37 13.12
C ILE A 214 -4.11 -25.16 12.35
N ASP A 215 -5.03 -26.14 12.47
CA ASP A 215 -6.34 -26.08 11.82
C ASP A 215 -7.08 -24.78 12.15
N GLY A 216 -7.57 -24.10 11.10
CA GLY A 216 -8.29 -22.83 11.21
C GLY A 216 -7.40 -21.58 11.21
N LEU A 217 -6.08 -21.72 11.12
CA LEU A 217 -5.14 -20.61 10.95
C LEU A 217 -4.38 -20.72 9.62
N SER A 218 -4.08 -19.58 9.00
CA SER A 218 -3.22 -19.51 7.81
C SER A 218 -2.53 -18.15 7.72
N ILE A 219 -1.53 -18.03 6.84
CA ILE A 219 -0.88 -16.77 6.53
C ILE A 219 -1.34 -16.28 5.15
N LEU A 220 -1.58 -14.98 5.01
CA LEU A 220 -1.87 -14.35 3.73
C LEU A 220 -0.72 -14.61 2.74
N GLU A 221 -1.06 -15.22 1.61
CA GLU A 221 -0.11 -15.49 0.52
C GLU A 221 0.18 -14.23 -0.30
N ALA A 222 1.33 -14.23 -0.98
CA ALA A 222 1.66 -13.22 -1.98
C ALA A 222 1.11 -13.63 -3.37
N PRO A 223 0.81 -12.66 -4.25
CA PRO A 223 0.48 -12.93 -5.65
C PRO A 223 1.57 -13.77 -6.35
N GLU A 224 1.16 -14.79 -7.13
CA GLU A 224 2.07 -15.72 -7.82
C GLU A 224 3.05 -15.05 -8.78
N ASN A 225 2.64 -13.96 -9.43
CA ASN A 225 3.45 -13.19 -10.36
C ASN A 225 4.30 -12.11 -9.69
N CYS A 226 4.39 -12.09 -8.35
CA CYS A 226 5.15 -11.08 -7.61
C CYS A 226 6.19 -11.72 -6.67
N THR A 227 7.25 -10.95 -6.38
CA THR A 227 8.09 -11.20 -5.21
C THR A 227 7.75 -10.14 -4.17
N SER A 228 7.01 -10.53 -3.13
CA SER A 228 6.70 -9.67 -1.98
C SER A 228 7.92 -9.47 -1.08
N ASN A 229 8.02 -8.30 -0.46
CA ASN A 229 9.00 -8.05 0.61
C ASN A 229 8.53 -8.52 1.99
N TYR A 230 7.27 -8.98 2.11
CA TYR A 230 6.64 -9.44 3.36
C TYR A 230 6.81 -8.44 4.51
N TRP A 231 6.55 -7.16 4.26
CA TRP A 231 6.68 -6.10 5.26
C TRP A 231 5.97 -6.47 6.56
N LEU A 232 4.75 -7.00 6.47
CA LEU A 232 4.04 -7.61 7.59
C LEU A 232 3.46 -8.97 7.17
N ASN A 233 3.53 -9.94 8.07
CA ASN A 233 2.84 -11.21 7.94
C ASN A 233 1.44 -11.07 8.53
N ILE A 234 0.44 -11.48 7.76
CA ILE A 234 -0.97 -11.37 8.13
C ILE A 234 -1.48 -12.77 8.45
N LEU A 235 -1.81 -13.01 9.71
CA LEU A 235 -2.49 -14.20 10.18
C LEU A 235 -3.97 -14.10 9.84
N LYS A 236 -4.51 -15.09 9.13
CA LYS A 236 -5.95 -15.29 8.91
C LYS A 236 -6.47 -16.30 9.91
N ILE A 237 -7.57 -15.95 10.57
CA ILE A 237 -8.22 -16.75 11.60
C ILE A 237 -9.61 -17.12 11.09
N GLU A 238 -9.85 -18.41 10.86
CA GLU A 238 -11.17 -18.89 10.50
C GLU A 238 -12.18 -18.64 11.62
N ARG A 239 -13.44 -18.36 11.28
CA ARG A 239 -14.51 -18.15 12.26
C ARG A 239 -14.82 -19.39 13.10
N SER A 240 -14.43 -20.56 12.61
CA SER A 240 -14.50 -21.87 13.28
C SER A 240 -13.41 -22.05 14.35
N PHE A 241 -12.35 -21.23 14.32
CA PHE A 241 -11.24 -21.35 15.24
C PHE A 241 -11.67 -21.02 16.67
N LYS A 242 -11.02 -21.66 17.66
CA LYS A 242 -11.36 -21.54 19.09
C LYS A 242 -11.30 -20.12 19.67
N ARG A 243 -10.66 -19.18 18.96
CA ARG A 243 -10.58 -17.76 19.31
C ARG A 243 -10.87 -16.91 18.08
N ASN A 244 -11.67 -15.86 18.24
CA ASN A 244 -11.78 -14.82 17.21
C ASN A 244 -10.53 -13.91 17.23
N ARG A 245 -10.45 -12.95 16.30
CA ARG A 245 -9.30 -12.03 16.17
C ARG A 245 -9.03 -11.22 17.44
N GLU A 246 -10.06 -10.68 18.10
CA GLU A 246 -9.91 -9.88 19.32
C GLU A 246 -9.41 -10.74 20.50
N GLU A 247 -9.97 -11.93 20.65
CA GLU A 247 -9.54 -12.91 21.65
C GLU A 247 -8.10 -13.39 21.41
N MET A 248 -7.72 -13.63 20.15
CA MET A 248 -6.36 -13.97 19.77
C MET A 248 -5.39 -12.84 20.10
N MET A 249 -5.73 -11.60 19.76
CA MET A 249 -4.91 -10.44 20.07
C MET A 249 -4.73 -10.25 21.58
N ALA A 250 -5.80 -10.35 22.37
CA ALA A 250 -5.73 -10.28 23.83
C ALA A 250 -4.90 -11.44 24.44
N HIS A 251 -5.02 -12.65 23.88
CA HIS A 251 -4.24 -13.81 24.30
C HIS A 251 -2.74 -13.59 24.06
N LEU A 252 -2.34 -13.15 22.87
CA LEU A 252 -0.95 -12.87 22.53
C LEU A 252 -0.37 -11.72 23.37
N GLU A 253 -1.15 -10.66 23.60
CA GLU A 253 -0.75 -9.55 24.47
C GLU A 253 -0.49 -10.03 25.92
N SER A 254 -1.31 -10.97 26.44
CA SER A 254 -1.09 -11.56 27.78
C SER A 254 0.24 -12.33 27.90
N LYS A 255 0.82 -12.71 26.76
CA LYS A 255 2.13 -13.36 26.63
C LYS A 255 3.23 -12.39 26.18
N SER A 256 2.97 -11.09 26.24
CA SER A 256 3.88 -10.02 25.79
C SER A 256 4.24 -10.09 24.29
N ILE A 257 3.37 -10.69 23.48
CA ILE A 257 3.52 -10.75 22.02
C ILE A 257 2.62 -9.69 21.41
N GLN A 258 3.24 -8.63 20.90
CA GLN A 258 2.51 -7.53 20.30
C GLN A 258 1.97 -7.89 18.91
N THR A 259 0.67 -7.71 18.71
CA THR A 259 0.02 -7.79 17.39
C THR A 259 -0.76 -6.51 17.08
N ARG A 260 -1.22 -6.38 15.84
CA ARG A 260 -2.11 -5.28 15.43
C ARG A 260 -3.23 -5.82 14.55
N PRO A 261 -4.46 -5.29 14.64
CA PRO A 261 -5.44 -5.55 13.58
C PRO A 261 -4.91 -5.03 12.25
N ILE A 262 -5.40 -5.59 11.15
CA ILE A 262 -5.24 -4.93 9.85
C ILE A 262 -5.97 -3.57 9.85
N TRP A 263 -5.74 -2.75 8.83
CA TRP A 263 -6.29 -1.39 8.82
C TRP A 263 -7.81 -1.42 8.76
N PHE A 264 -8.47 -0.51 9.46
CA PHE A 264 -9.91 -0.37 9.36
C PHE A 264 -10.28 0.19 7.98
N ALA A 265 -11.46 -0.17 7.47
CA ALA A 265 -11.89 0.23 6.15
C ALA A 265 -12.14 1.75 6.10
N ASN A 266 -11.37 2.46 5.29
CA ASN A 266 -11.46 3.92 5.18
C ASN A 266 -12.87 4.41 4.82
N HIS A 267 -13.63 3.71 3.96
CA HIS A 267 -15.00 4.11 3.63
C HIS A 267 -15.98 4.09 4.81
N LEU A 268 -15.62 3.47 5.94
CA LEU A 268 -16.42 3.46 7.17
C LEU A 268 -15.94 4.49 8.19
N GLN A 269 -14.79 5.13 7.98
CA GLN A 269 -14.26 6.11 8.91
C GLN A 269 -15.01 7.43 8.79
N GLU A 270 -15.25 8.08 9.93
CA GLU A 270 -16.00 9.35 10.02
C GLU A 270 -15.55 10.42 9.01
N PRO A 271 -14.25 10.66 8.77
CA PRO A 271 -13.83 11.69 7.82
C PRO A 271 -14.13 11.35 6.34
N TYR A 272 -14.45 10.09 6.03
CA TYR A 272 -14.51 9.60 4.65
C TYR A 272 -15.85 8.94 4.26
N LYS A 273 -16.74 8.67 5.23
CA LYS A 273 -17.99 7.91 5.03
C LYS A 273 -18.97 8.50 4.01
N GLU A 274 -18.85 9.79 3.69
CA GLU A 274 -19.71 10.49 2.72
C GLU A 274 -19.21 10.31 1.27
N PHE A 275 -18.00 9.79 1.07
CA PHE A 275 -17.47 9.50 -0.26
C PHE A 275 -18.05 8.20 -0.81
N GLN A 276 -18.01 8.05 -2.13
CA GLN A 276 -18.53 6.88 -2.80
C GLN A 276 -17.70 5.63 -2.43
N ALA A 277 -18.40 4.55 -2.11
CA ALA A 277 -17.85 3.20 -1.97
C ALA A 277 -18.53 2.29 -3.01
N TYR A 278 -17.76 1.44 -3.66
CA TYR A 278 -18.25 0.55 -4.70
C TYR A 278 -18.05 -0.92 -4.28
N GLU A 279 -19.17 -1.62 -4.03
CA GLU A 279 -19.25 -3.06 -3.80
C GLU A 279 -18.22 -3.64 -2.80
N ILE A 280 -18.11 -3.04 -1.61
CA ILE A 280 -17.12 -3.44 -0.60
C ILE A 280 -17.71 -4.46 0.37
N SER A 281 -17.20 -5.68 0.36
CA SER A 281 -17.60 -6.76 1.26
C SER A 281 -16.43 -7.60 1.77
N PHE A 282 -15.43 -7.86 0.93
CA PHE A 282 -14.29 -8.70 1.25
C PHE A 282 -13.39 -8.04 2.30
N ALA A 283 -12.98 -6.78 2.11
CA ALA A 283 -12.18 -6.03 3.08
C ALA A 283 -12.82 -6.00 4.48
N VAL A 284 -14.15 -5.84 4.56
CA VAL A 284 -14.88 -5.79 5.82
C VAL A 284 -14.81 -7.15 6.52
N ASN A 285 -14.92 -8.25 5.79
CA ASN A 285 -14.73 -9.58 6.35
C ASN A 285 -13.29 -9.78 6.85
N GLU A 286 -12.28 -9.38 6.07
CA GLU A 286 -10.87 -9.56 6.45
C GLU A 286 -10.49 -8.76 7.71
N ILE A 287 -11.11 -7.59 7.95
CA ILE A 287 -10.89 -6.79 9.17
C ILE A 287 -11.26 -7.57 10.44
N ASP A 288 -12.27 -8.44 10.36
CA ASP A 288 -12.73 -9.23 11.50
C ASP A 288 -11.89 -10.49 11.75
N THR A 289 -11.18 -10.97 10.73
CA THR A 289 -10.52 -12.29 10.73
C THR A 289 -8.99 -12.21 10.64
N CYS A 290 -8.41 -11.06 10.32
CA CYS A 290 -6.98 -10.93 10.06
C CYS A 290 -6.21 -10.12 11.10
N LEU A 291 -4.99 -10.56 11.41
CA LEU A 291 -4.12 -9.93 12.40
C LEU A 291 -2.69 -9.81 11.87
N CYS A 292 -2.08 -8.63 11.98
CA CYS A 292 -0.65 -8.45 11.77
C CYS A 292 0.13 -9.06 12.94
N ILE A 293 0.99 -10.04 12.65
CA ILE A 293 1.83 -10.72 13.63
C ILE A 293 3.29 -10.22 13.59
N PRO A 294 4.11 -10.43 14.64
CA PRO A 294 5.48 -9.95 14.69
C PRO A 294 6.26 -10.31 13.43
N SER A 295 6.83 -9.31 12.77
CA SER A 295 7.48 -9.50 11.47
C SER A 295 8.84 -8.81 11.39
N SER A 296 9.37 -8.29 12.50
CA SER A 296 10.60 -7.52 12.49
C SER A 296 11.82 -8.37 12.11
N THR A 297 12.79 -7.78 11.40
CA THR A 297 14.00 -8.48 10.96
C THR A 297 14.94 -8.88 12.11
N ASN A 298 14.73 -8.30 13.31
CA ASN A 298 15.49 -8.64 14.51
C ASN A 298 14.91 -9.82 15.30
N LEU A 299 13.77 -10.39 14.90
CA LEU A 299 13.20 -11.56 15.56
C LEU A 299 14.15 -12.74 15.42
N SER A 300 14.51 -13.37 16.53
CA SER A 300 15.24 -14.64 16.54
C SER A 300 14.31 -15.81 16.19
N ASN A 301 14.88 -16.97 15.87
CA ASN A 301 14.06 -18.17 15.63
C ASN A 301 13.31 -18.63 16.90
N GLU A 302 13.85 -18.34 18.08
CA GLU A 302 13.17 -18.58 19.37
C GLU A 302 11.96 -17.65 19.54
N ASP A 303 12.08 -16.37 19.15
CA ASP A 303 10.94 -15.45 19.15
C ASP A 303 9.85 -15.95 18.20
N LEU A 304 10.21 -16.38 16.99
CA LEU A 304 9.25 -16.91 16.01
C LEU A 304 8.54 -18.17 16.54
N SER A 305 9.29 -19.09 17.13
CA SER A 305 8.74 -20.31 17.75
C SER A 305 7.80 -19.99 18.92
N THR A 306 8.14 -18.98 19.71
CA THR A 306 7.30 -18.48 20.82
C THR A 306 5.98 -17.91 20.29
N VAL A 307 6.01 -17.17 19.18
CA VAL A 307 4.79 -16.68 18.51
C VAL A 307 3.92 -17.85 18.06
N VAL A 308 4.46 -18.80 17.29
CA VAL A 308 3.70 -19.95 16.76
C VAL A 308 3.10 -20.79 17.87
N THR A 309 3.90 -21.15 18.88
CA THR A 309 3.43 -21.96 20.02
C THR A 309 2.27 -21.26 20.73
N SER A 310 2.36 -19.93 20.85
CA SER A 310 1.31 -19.14 21.50
C SER A 310 0.01 -19.04 20.71
N LEU A 311 0.00 -19.34 19.41
CA LEU A 311 -1.24 -19.42 18.63
C LEU A 311 -2.04 -20.69 18.94
N ASN A 312 -1.35 -21.78 19.29
CA ASN A 312 -1.96 -23.09 19.51
C ASN A 312 -2.33 -23.40 20.96
N ASP A 313 -1.73 -22.72 21.94
CA ASP A 313 -2.14 -22.78 23.36
C ASP A 313 -3.59 -22.32 23.57
#